data_AF-A0A7C9N0T0-F1
#
_entry.id   AF-A0A7C9N0T0-F1
#
_cell.length_a   1.000
_cell.length_b   1.000
_cell.length_c   1.000
_cell.angle_alpha   90.00
_cell.angle_beta   90.00
_cell.angle_gamma   90.00
#
_symmetry.space_group_name_H-M   'P 1'
#
loop_
_entity.id
_entity.type
_entity.pdbx_description
1 polymer ?
#
loop_
_entity_poly.entity_id
_entity_poly.type
_entity_poly.pdbx_seq_one_letter_code
_entity_poly.pdbx_strand_id
1 'polypeptide(L)' 'MRKHFCAMLLLALPACEDPTLNLGASISSSGVSVVPSVSGRAGGMTVAVSP' A
#
# COMPACT_ATOMS: atom_id res chain seq x y z
N MET A 1 3.71 -20.17 -1.75
CA MET A 1 4.76 -19.26 -1.25
C MET A 1 4.21 -17.83 -1.03
N ARG A 2 3.07 -17.66 -0.32
CA ARG A 2 2.39 -16.35 -0.14
C ARG A 2 2.65 -15.68 1.22
N LYS A 3 3.25 -16.38 2.18
CA LYS A 3 3.39 -15.91 3.57
C LYS A 3 4.61 -14.98 3.79
N HIS A 4 5.61 -15.01 2.91
CA HIS A 4 6.83 -14.20 3.06
C HIS A 4 6.71 -12.78 2.50
N PHE A 5 5.66 -12.49 1.71
CA PHE A 5 5.43 -11.15 1.16
C PHE A 5 5.07 -10.12 2.24
N CYS A 6 4.31 -10.53 3.27
CA CYS A 6 3.97 -9.64 4.39
C CYS A 6 5.17 -9.28 5.27
N ALA A 7 6.17 -10.17 5.40
CA ALA A 7 7.33 -9.93 6.23
C ALA A 7 8.30 -8.91 5.61
N MET A 8 8.44 -8.89 4.27
CA MET A 8 9.21 -7.84 3.58
C MET A 8 8.50 -6.48 3.62
N LEU A 9 7.16 -6.45 3.59
CA LEU A 9 6.39 -5.21 3.68
C LEU A 9 6.64 -4.49 5.02
N LEU A 10 6.80 -5.23 6.12
CA LEU A 10 7.08 -4.68 7.45
C LEU A 10 8.48 -4.04 7.59
N LEU A 11 9.46 -4.49 6.80
CA LEU A 11 10.82 -3.93 6.81
C LEU A 11 10.95 -2.66 5.95
N ALA A 12 9.97 -2.35 5.10
CA ALA A 12 9.94 -1.13 4.29
C ALA A 12 9.28 0.07 5.00
N LEU A 13 8.49 -0.17 6.06
CA LEU A 13 7.81 0.89 6.81
C LEU A 13 8.76 1.85 7.56
N PRO A 14 9.88 1.44 8.19
CA PRO A 14 10.72 2.39 8.93
C PRO A 14 11.53 3.34 8.04
N ALA A 15 11.55 3.12 6.71
CA ALA A 15 12.18 4.01 5.75
C ALA A 15 11.17 4.97 5.08
N CYS A 16 9.87 4.82 5.30
CA CYS A 16 8.83 5.58 4.61
C CYS A 16 8.64 6.96 5.26
N GLU A 17 9.31 7.97 4.70
CA GLU A 17 9.08 9.38 4.97
C GLU A 17 7.79 9.84 4.23
N ASP A 18 6.95 10.60 4.93
CA ASP A 18 5.67 11.14 4.42
C ASP A 18 4.71 10.08 3.81
N PRO A 19 4.31 9.05 4.59
CA PRO A 19 3.37 8.05 4.11
C PRO A 19 2.01 8.68 3.80
N THR A 20 1.59 8.58 2.55
CA THR A 20 0.27 8.98 2.07
C THR A 20 -0.57 7.73 1.82
N LEU A 21 -1.62 7.56 2.62
CA LEU A 21 -2.61 6.52 2.45
C LEU A 21 -3.71 7.03 1.51
N ASN A 22 -3.94 6.32 0.40
CA ASN A 22 -5.03 6.60 -0.52
C ASN A 22 -6.00 5.42 -0.55
N LEU A 23 -7.27 5.68 -0.25
CA LEU A 23 -8.32 4.67 -0.20
C LEU A 23 -9.29 4.92 -1.37
N GLY A 24 -9.18 4.11 -2.42
CA GLY A 24 -10.20 4.06 -3.46
C GLY A 24 -11.32 3.13 -3.04
N ALA A 25 -12.55 3.64 -2.88
CA ALA A 25 -13.74 2.81 -2.66
C ALA A 25 -14.69 2.99 -3.84
N SER A 26 -15.16 1.88 -4.43
CA SER A 26 -16.18 1.89 -5.46
C SER A 26 -17.34 0.99 -5.06
N ILE A 27 -18.57 1.46 -5.35
CA ILE A 27 -19.80 0.75 -5.06
C ILE A 27 -20.45 0.44 -6.41
N SER A 28 -20.78 -0.83 -6.63
CA SER A 28 -21.42 -1.32 -7.86
C SER A 28 -22.53 -2.31 -7.52
N SER A 29 -23.32 -2.70 -8.52
CA SER A 29 -24.38 -3.70 -8.36
C SER A 29 -23.86 -5.08 -7.93
N SER A 30 -22.57 -5.37 -8.13
CA SER A 30 -21.90 -6.59 -7.68
C SER A 30 -21.29 -6.49 -6.28
N GLY A 31 -21.36 -5.33 -5.63
CA GLY A 31 -20.90 -5.11 -4.27
C GLY A 31 -19.95 -3.91 -4.10
N VAL A 32 -19.26 -3.88 -2.97
CA VAL A 32 -18.28 -2.84 -2.60
C VAL A 32 -16.88 -3.35 -2.88
N SER A 33 -16.09 -2.58 -3.62
CA SER A 33 -14.66 -2.81 -3.82
C SER A 33 -13.86 -1.74 -3.10
N VAL A 34 -12.85 -2.15 -2.33
CA VAL A 34 -11.92 -1.26 -1.64
C VAL A 34 -10.52 -1.56 -2.17
N VAL A 35 -9.92 -0.56 -2.80
CA VAL A 35 -8.57 -0.59 -3.35
C VAL A 35 -7.73 0.38 -2.50
N PRO A 36 -7.13 -0.09 -1.40
CA PRO A 36 -6.17 0.71 -0.66
C PRO A 36 -4.91 0.87 -1.49
N SER A 37 -4.21 1.99 -1.36
CA SER A 37 -2.87 2.17 -1.90
C SER A 37 -2.07 3.01 -0.92
N VAL A 38 -0.78 2.69 -0.77
CA VAL A 38 0.14 3.44 0.10
C VAL A 38 1.24 3.98 -0.77
N SER A 39 1.54 5.27 -0.63
CA SER A 39 2.68 5.90 -1.27
C SER A 39 3.51 6.68 -0.27
N GLY A 40 4.77 6.93 -0.56
CA GLY A 40 5.67 7.70 0.31
C GLY A 40 7.09 7.69 -0.22
N ARG A 41 8.04 8.17 0.57
CA ARG A 41 9.46 8.19 0.21
C ARG A 41 10.23 7.18 1.03
N ALA A 42 10.96 6.26 0.40
CA ALA A 42 11.89 5.36 1.08
C ALA A 42 13.32 5.64 0.61
N GLY A 43 14.17 6.14 1.50
CA GLY A 43 15.58 6.43 1.17
C GLY A 43 15.75 7.43 0.02
N GLY A 44 14.90 8.47 -0.05
CA GLY A 44 14.91 9.46 -1.14
C GLY A 44 14.21 9.04 -2.43
N MET A 45 13.69 7.81 -2.52
CA MET A 45 12.94 7.30 -3.68
C MET A 45 11.43 7.28 -3.40
N THR A 46 10.60 7.60 -4.39
CA THR A 46 9.14 7.47 -4.25
C THR A 46 8.74 6.00 -4.40
N VAL A 47 8.01 5.47 -3.41
CA VAL A 47 7.48 4.10 -3.40
C VAL A 47 5.96 4.18 -3.39
N ALA A 48 5.30 3.37 -4.21
CA ALA A 48 3.86 3.19 -4.21
C ALA A 48 3.53 1.69 -4.22
N VAL A 49 2.61 1.28 -3.35
CA VAL A 49 2.13 -0.10 -3.23
C VAL A 49 0.61 -0.07 -3.41
N SER A 50 0.14 -0.82 -4.41
CA SER A 50 -1.27 -1.11 -4.67
C SER A 50 -1.50 -2.63 -4.65
N PRO A 51 -2.74 -3.09 -4.37
CA PRO A 51 -3.15 -4.49 -4.46
C PRO A 51 -2.86 -5.13 -5.82
#